data_AF-A0A852ZFR9-F1
#
_entry.id   AF-A0A852ZFR9-F1
#
_cell.length_a   1.000
_cell.length_b   1.000
_cell.length_c   1.000
_cell.angle_alpha   90.00
_cell.angle_beta   90.00
_cell.angle_gamma   90.00
#
_symmetry.space_group_name_H-M   'P 1'
#
loop_
_entity.id
_entity.type
_entity.pdbx_description
1 polymer ?
#
loop_
_entity_poly.entity_id
_entity_poly.type
_entity_poly.pdbx_seq_one_letter_code
_entity_poly.pdbx_strand_id
1 'polypeptide(L)'
;MNVLRPRLNEVWASLSVADQERFLRHLGRHWEIHRHRMAPAVAEELAELQASGALRVRAVGPDGRDPRLGQCSGQAATVSWGDGFGATVSCTGPGRLPAAADGLVRTLLDEGRARLGPHGLGLDVSPDGNVVRRDGQPIPRLWLVGPLRRGRFWETTAVPEIRAQARDLVTALACGPSERGRIPDLVPR
;
A
#
# COMPACT_ATOMS: atom_id res chain seq x y z
N MET A 1 12.57 -5.11 -16.87
CA MET A 1 11.52 -4.78 -15.88
C MET A 1 11.08 -3.31 -15.95
N ASN A 2 11.99 -2.32 -16.05
CA ASN A 2 11.62 -0.89 -16.08
C ASN A 2 10.80 -0.43 -17.30
N VAL A 3 10.87 -1.13 -18.45
CA VAL A 3 10.16 -0.75 -19.69
C VAL A 3 8.64 -0.91 -19.58
N LEU A 4 8.16 -1.87 -18.77
CA LEU A 4 6.72 -2.08 -18.56
C LEU A 4 6.12 -1.11 -17.55
N ARG A 5 6.96 -0.41 -16.77
CA ARG A 5 6.54 0.39 -15.61
C ARG A 5 5.43 1.39 -15.91
N PRO A 6 5.48 2.18 -17.01
CA PRO A 6 4.42 3.14 -17.31
C PRO A 6 3.05 2.50 -17.53
N ARG A 7 3.02 1.23 -17.94
CA ARG A 7 1.80 0.51 -18.35
C ARG A 7 1.33 -0.51 -17.32
N LEU A 8 2.02 -0.68 -16.20
CA LEU A 8 1.67 -1.70 -15.21
C LEU A 8 0.27 -1.50 -14.62
N ASN A 9 -0.14 -0.26 -14.43
CA ASN A 9 -1.49 0.03 -13.96
C ASN A 9 -2.56 -0.27 -15.02
N GLU A 10 -2.26 -0.13 -16.31
CA GLU A 10 -3.14 -0.57 -17.40
C GLU A 10 -3.29 -2.09 -17.39
N VAL A 11 -2.17 -2.81 -17.30
CA VAL A 11 -2.16 -4.28 -17.24
C VAL A 11 -2.93 -4.76 -16.02
N TRP A 12 -2.66 -4.19 -14.84
CA TRP A 12 -3.39 -4.50 -13.61
C TRP A 12 -4.90 -4.30 -13.77
N ALA A 13 -5.32 -3.16 -14.33
CA ALA A 13 -6.72 -2.85 -14.55
C ALA A 13 -7.40 -3.78 -15.58
N SER A 14 -6.64 -4.38 -16.50
CA SER A 14 -7.18 -5.36 -17.46
C SER A 14 -7.33 -6.78 -16.90
N LEU A 15 -6.72 -7.08 -15.75
CA LEU A 15 -6.84 -8.40 -15.12
C LEU A 15 -8.23 -8.58 -14.51
N SER A 16 -8.74 -9.81 -14.58
CA SER A 16 -9.92 -10.19 -13.80
C SER A 16 -9.62 -10.09 -12.30
N VAL A 17 -10.67 -9.96 -11.46
CA VAL A 17 -10.50 -9.96 -9.99
C VAL A 17 -9.78 -11.22 -9.53
N ALA A 18 -10.12 -12.38 -10.10
CA ALA A 18 -9.48 -13.66 -9.79
C ALA A 18 -7.97 -13.68 -10.17
N ASP A 19 -7.60 -13.09 -11.30
CA ASP A 19 -6.20 -12.97 -11.70
C ASP A 19 -5.42 -11.97 -10.84
N GLN A 20 -6.05 -10.87 -10.44
CA GLN A 20 -5.48 -9.93 -9.47
C GLN A 20 -5.22 -10.64 -8.12
N GLU A 21 -6.17 -11.40 -7.61
CA GLU A 21 -6.01 -12.19 -6.38
C GLU A 21 -4.89 -13.24 -6.51
N ARG A 22 -4.85 -13.94 -7.66
CA ARG A 22 -3.79 -14.91 -7.97
C ARG A 22 -2.42 -14.23 -8.02
N PHE A 23 -2.32 -13.07 -8.65
CA PHE A 23 -1.10 -12.27 -8.65
C PHE A 23 -0.69 -11.89 -7.23
N LEU A 24 -1.62 -11.37 -6.42
CA LEU A 24 -1.31 -10.97 -5.03
C LEU A 24 -0.82 -12.14 -4.18
N ARG A 25 -1.43 -13.32 -4.36
CA ARG A 25 -1.08 -14.53 -3.62
C ARG A 25 0.28 -15.11 -4.01
N HIS A 26 0.62 -15.11 -5.31
CA HIS A 26 1.80 -15.84 -5.80
C HIS A 26 2.97 -14.94 -6.21
N LEU A 27 2.71 -13.73 -6.69
CA LEU A 27 3.71 -12.86 -7.31
C LEU A 27 3.91 -11.54 -6.57
N GLY A 28 2.92 -11.07 -5.80
CA GLY A 28 2.98 -9.79 -5.10
C GLY A 28 4.23 -9.63 -4.24
N ARG A 29 4.60 -10.63 -3.44
CA ARG A 29 5.82 -10.57 -2.61
C ARG A 29 7.10 -10.49 -3.43
N HIS A 30 7.22 -11.32 -4.47
CA HIS A 30 8.38 -11.30 -5.35
C HIS A 30 8.50 -9.97 -6.09
N TRP A 31 7.37 -9.42 -6.54
CA TRP A 31 7.30 -8.09 -7.14
C TRP A 31 7.89 -7.02 -6.22
N GLU A 32 7.41 -6.96 -4.97
CA GLU A 32 7.86 -5.97 -3.99
C GLU A 32 9.36 -6.08 -3.70
N ILE A 33 9.88 -7.30 -3.53
CA ILE A 33 11.33 -7.55 -3.33
C ILE A 33 12.14 -7.02 -4.52
N HIS A 34 11.72 -7.32 -5.74
CA HIS A 34 12.45 -6.90 -6.93
C HIS A 34 12.40 -5.39 -7.17
N ARG A 35 11.32 -4.72 -6.73
CA ARG A 35 11.11 -3.28 -6.90
C ARG A 35 11.72 -2.43 -5.79
N HIS A 36 11.84 -2.96 -4.58
CA HIS A 36 12.35 -2.26 -3.40
C HIS A 36 13.64 -2.91 -2.91
N ARG A 37 14.67 -2.80 -3.74
CA ARG A 37 15.98 -3.37 -3.43
C ARG A 37 16.74 -2.50 -2.43
N MET A 38 17.43 -3.19 -1.52
CA MET A 38 18.37 -2.57 -0.61
C MET A 38 19.56 -1.98 -1.40
N ALA A 39 20.08 -0.84 -0.92
CA ALA A 39 21.29 -0.26 -1.48
C ALA A 39 22.51 -1.16 -1.16
N PRO A 40 23.49 -1.31 -2.08
CA PRO A 40 24.65 -2.17 -1.85
C PRO A 40 25.41 -1.87 -0.55
N ALA A 41 25.66 -0.60 -0.23
CA ALA A 41 26.35 -0.20 1.00
C ALA A 41 25.62 -0.67 2.28
N VAL A 42 24.27 -0.66 2.27
CA VAL A 42 23.48 -1.17 3.41
C VAL A 42 23.59 -2.70 3.49
N ALA A 43 23.65 -3.39 2.35
CA ALA A 43 23.84 -4.84 2.33
C ALA A 43 25.21 -5.25 2.87
N GLU A 44 26.25 -4.48 2.56
CA GLU A 44 27.61 -4.66 3.10
C GLU A 44 27.63 -4.47 4.63
N GLU A 45 27.05 -3.38 5.14
CA GLU A 45 26.96 -3.11 6.58
C GLU A 45 26.22 -4.24 7.33
N LEU A 46 25.10 -4.72 6.79
CA LEU A 46 24.36 -5.84 7.38
C LEU A 46 25.14 -7.15 7.34
N ALA A 47 26.02 -7.35 6.35
CA ALA A 47 26.87 -8.53 6.28
C ALA A 47 27.97 -8.49 7.35
N GLU A 48 28.58 -7.32 7.60
CA GLU A 48 29.58 -7.12 8.66
C GLU A 48 28.99 -7.32 10.05
N LEU A 49 27.78 -6.81 10.29
CA LEU A 49 27.05 -7.02 11.56
C LEU A 49 26.70 -8.49 11.78
N GLN A 50 26.39 -9.24 10.72
CA GLN A 50 26.18 -10.69 10.82
C GLN A 50 27.48 -11.44 11.07
N ALA A 51 28.56 -11.09 10.38
CA ALA A 51 29.87 -11.74 10.52
C ALA A 51 30.47 -11.54 11.93
N SER A 52 30.28 -10.35 12.53
CA SER A 52 30.69 -10.06 13.90
C SER A 52 29.77 -10.65 14.98
N GLY A 53 28.61 -11.20 14.59
CA GLY A 53 27.61 -11.76 15.50
C GLY A 53 26.73 -10.72 16.21
N ALA A 54 26.90 -9.43 15.91
CA ALA A 54 26.07 -8.34 16.43
C ALA A 54 24.62 -8.38 15.89
N LEU A 55 24.43 -8.92 14.67
CA LEU A 55 23.13 -9.15 14.06
C LEU A 55 22.88 -10.65 13.85
N ARG A 56 21.75 -11.14 14.37
CA ARG A 56 21.27 -12.51 14.12
C ARG A 56 19.96 -12.45 13.35
N VAL A 57 19.99 -12.90 12.10
CA VAL A 57 18.78 -13.01 11.27
C VAL A 57 18.13 -14.36 11.51
N ARG A 58 16.85 -14.34 11.89
CA ARG A 58 16.04 -15.55 11.99
C ARG A 58 14.81 -15.40 11.12
N ALA A 59 14.52 -16.44 10.35
CA ALA A 59 13.37 -16.48 9.47
C ALA A 59 12.30 -17.35 10.15
N VAL A 60 11.09 -16.81 10.32
CA VAL A 60 10.00 -17.55 10.96
C VAL A 60 8.75 -17.51 10.08
N GLY A 61 8.28 -18.70 9.72
CA GLY A 61 7.06 -18.92 8.97
C GLY A 61 5.82 -18.99 9.88
N PRO A 62 4.62 -19.04 9.28
CA PRO A 62 3.34 -19.10 10.00
C PRO A 62 3.23 -20.22 11.04
N ASP A 63 3.96 -21.30 10.83
CA ASP A 63 4.00 -22.54 11.60
C ASP A 63 5.37 -22.79 12.26
N GLY A 64 6.19 -21.75 12.39
CA GLY A 64 7.56 -21.86 12.92
C GLY A 64 8.57 -22.49 11.95
N ARG A 65 8.18 -22.81 10.71
CA ARG A 65 9.10 -23.33 9.68
C ARG A 65 9.83 -22.22 8.94
N ASP A 66 10.85 -22.57 8.14
CA ASP A 66 11.57 -21.57 7.33
C ASP A 66 10.59 -20.91 6.34
N PRO A 67 10.36 -19.58 6.40
CA PRO A 67 9.45 -18.87 5.51
C PRO A 67 9.92 -18.86 4.05
N ARG A 68 11.17 -19.28 3.76
CA ARG A 68 11.64 -19.54 2.39
C ARG A 68 10.98 -20.76 1.75
N LEU A 69 10.35 -21.63 2.55
CA LEU A 69 9.73 -22.89 2.12
C LEU A 69 8.18 -22.86 2.13
N GLY A 70 7.55 -21.77 2.61
CA GLY A 70 6.10 -21.73 2.86
C GLY A 70 5.40 -20.51 2.26
N GLN A 71 4.22 -20.73 1.67
CA GLN A 71 3.29 -19.67 1.32
C GLN A 71 2.84 -18.96 2.60
N CYS A 72 2.98 -17.64 2.67
CA CYS A 72 2.40 -16.85 3.77
C CYS A 72 0.87 -16.95 3.67
N SER A 73 0.24 -17.80 4.48
CA SER A 73 -1.21 -18.04 4.46
C SER A 73 -2.06 -16.87 4.98
N GLY A 74 -1.46 -15.71 5.27
CA GLY A 74 -2.17 -14.57 5.87
C GLY A 74 -2.68 -14.84 7.29
N GLN A 75 -2.39 -16.02 7.87
CA GLN A 75 -2.66 -16.33 9.26
C GLN A 75 -1.59 -15.68 10.15
N ALA A 76 -2.03 -15.12 11.28
CA ALA A 76 -1.14 -14.59 12.29
C ALA A 76 -0.29 -15.73 12.86
N ALA A 77 1.02 -15.66 12.64
CA ALA A 77 1.99 -16.51 13.30
C ALA A 77 2.30 -15.91 14.67
N THR A 78 2.00 -16.61 15.75
CA THR A 78 2.53 -16.23 17.06
C THR A 78 3.88 -16.89 17.23
N VAL A 79 4.94 -16.07 17.22
CA VAL A 79 6.30 -16.52 17.48
C VAL A 79 6.68 -16.10 18.88
N SER A 80 6.84 -17.07 19.79
CA SER A 80 7.38 -16.81 21.12
C SER A 80 8.90 -16.87 21.08
N TRP A 81 9.54 -15.75 21.40
CA TRP A 81 10.97 -15.70 21.66
C TRP A 81 11.18 -15.80 23.16
N GLY A 82 11.97 -16.80 23.60
CA GLY A 82 12.17 -17.09 25.03
C GLY A 82 12.85 -15.96 25.80
N ASP A 83 13.59 -15.12 25.09
CA ASP A 83 14.22 -13.92 25.64
C ASP A 83 13.42 -12.71 25.17
N GLY A 84 12.86 -11.94 26.12
CA GLY A 84 12.13 -10.71 25.79
C GLY A 84 13.01 -9.72 25.01
N PHE A 85 12.38 -8.93 24.14
CA PHE A 85 13.07 -7.87 23.40
C PHE A 85 12.96 -6.53 24.14
N GLY A 86 14.04 -5.74 24.15
CA GLY A 86 13.99 -4.37 24.69
C GLY A 86 13.17 -3.40 23.83
N ALA A 87 13.04 -3.69 22.53
CA ALA A 87 12.19 -2.95 21.60
C ALA A 87 11.77 -3.83 20.41
N THR A 88 10.65 -3.49 19.80
CA THR A 88 10.15 -4.13 18.57
C THR A 88 9.83 -3.07 17.52
N VAL A 89 10.25 -3.28 16.28
CA VAL A 89 9.94 -2.40 15.14
C VAL A 89 9.14 -3.18 14.11
N SER A 90 7.96 -2.67 13.74
CA SER A 90 7.14 -3.29 12.71
C SER A 90 7.63 -2.90 11.31
N CYS A 91 8.17 -3.87 10.58
CA CYS A 91 8.65 -3.70 9.20
C CYS A 91 7.74 -4.43 8.19
N THR A 92 6.46 -4.66 8.52
CA THR A 92 5.51 -5.44 7.69
C THR A 92 4.93 -4.64 6.51
N GLY A 93 5.30 -3.37 6.38
CA GLY A 93 4.75 -2.47 5.35
C GLY A 93 3.32 -2.00 5.66
N PRO A 94 2.66 -1.35 4.69
CA PRO A 94 1.29 -0.88 4.86
C PRO A 94 0.35 -2.09 5.03
N GLY A 95 -0.32 -2.15 6.17
CA GLY A 95 -1.29 -3.20 6.45
C GLY A 95 -2.55 -3.09 5.58
N ARG A 96 -3.41 -4.10 5.67
CA ARG A 96 -4.69 -4.12 4.93
C ARG A 96 -5.74 -3.31 5.66
N LEU A 97 -6.57 -2.59 4.90
CA LEU A 97 -7.76 -1.95 5.41
C LEU A 97 -8.90 -2.98 5.55
N PRO A 98 -9.79 -2.81 6.55
CA PRO A 98 -9.82 -1.69 7.49
C PRO A 98 -8.90 -1.89 8.71
N ALA A 99 -8.28 -3.06 8.90
CA ALA A 99 -7.51 -3.37 10.11
C ALA A 99 -6.39 -2.36 10.39
N ALA A 100 -5.67 -1.92 9.36
CA ALA A 100 -4.56 -0.96 9.47
C ALA A 100 -4.97 0.51 9.30
N ALA A 101 -6.27 0.84 9.31
CA ALA A 101 -6.72 2.22 9.19
C ALA A 101 -6.31 3.06 10.41
N ASP A 102 -5.71 4.23 10.16
CA ASP A 102 -5.53 5.27 11.16
C ASP A 102 -6.87 5.95 11.51
N GLY A 103 -6.86 6.91 12.45
CA GLY A 103 -8.07 7.58 12.91
C GLY A 103 -8.84 8.32 11.81
N LEU A 104 -8.14 8.95 10.86
CA LEU A 104 -8.77 9.68 9.77
C LEU A 104 -9.41 8.71 8.76
N VAL A 105 -8.64 7.72 8.31
CA VAL A 105 -9.13 6.72 7.35
C VAL A 105 -10.28 5.91 7.94
N ARG A 106 -10.21 5.57 9.24
CA ARG A 106 -11.29 4.91 9.96
C ARG A 106 -12.57 5.74 9.92
N THR A 107 -12.49 7.01 10.29
CA THR A 107 -13.63 7.93 10.29
C THR A 107 -14.26 8.05 8.90
N LEU A 108 -13.44 8.21 7.85
CA LEU A 108 -13.94 8.28 6.48
C LEU A 108 -14.71 7.01 6.05
N LEU A 109 -14.22 5.83 6.45
CA LEU A 109 -14.88 4.56 6.16
C LEU A 109 -16.20 4.42 6.94
N ASP A 110 -16.18 4.75 8.23
CA ASP A 110 -17.31 4.62 9.15
C ASP A 110 -18.46 5.55 8.73
N GLU A 111 -18.15 6.80 8.38
CA GLU A 111 -19.10 7.80 7.86
C GLU A 111 -19.53 7.55 6.41
N GLY A 112 -18.93 6.58 5.72
CA GLY A 112 -19.21 6.29 4.31
C GLY A 112 -18.71 7.38 3.34
N ARG A 113 -17.85 8.29 3.82
CA ARG A 113 -17.11 9.27 3.02
C ARG A 113 -15.97 8.64 2.21
N ALA A 114 -15.64 7.39 2.48
CA ALA A 114 -14.83 6.54 1.61
C ALA A 114 -15.37 5.11 1.66
N ARG A 115 -14.95 4.27 0.71
CA ARG A 115 -15.13 2.83 0.77
C ARG A 115 -13.80 2.10 0.60
N LEU A 116 -13.75 0.85 1.05
CA LEU A 116 -12.60 -0.01 0.81
C LEU A 116 -12.41 -0.20 -0.70
N GLY A 117 -11.15 -0.05 -1.13
CA GLY A 117 -10.73 -0.38 -2.47
C GLY A 117 -10.60 -1.89 -2.69
N PRO A 118 -10.35 -2.30 -3.94
CA PRO A 118 -10.14 -3.71 -4.27
C PRO A 118 -9.09 -4.37 -3.37
N HIS A 119 -9.35 -5.62 -2.98
CA HIS A 119 -8.44 -6.46 -2.18
C HIS A 119 -8.13 -5.92 -0.77
N GLY A 120 -8.83 -4.88 -0.30
CA GLY A 120 -8.57 -4.26 1.01
C GLY A 120 -7.18 -3.65 1.14
N LEU A 121 -6.52 -3.31 0.03
CA LEU A 121 -5.17 -2.74 0.04
C LEU A 121 -5.15 -1.21 0.25
N GLY A 122 -6.30 -0.56 0.09
CA GLY A 122 -6.43 0.89 0.12
C GLY A 122 -7.90 1.31 0.09
N LEU A 123 -8.13 2.60 -0.16
CA LEU A 123 -9.44 3.17 -0.42
C LEU A 123 -9.76 3.10 -1.91
N ASP A 124 -11.05 3.04 -2.23
CA ASP A 124 -11.47 3.07 -3.62
C ASP A 124 -11.41 4.49 -4.18
N VAL A 125 -11.01 4.58 -5.45
CA VAL A 125 -10.83 5.83 -6.17
C VAL A 125 -11.28 5.72 -7.62
N SER A 126 -11.78 6.84 -8.17
CA SER A 126 -12.02 6.96 -9.60
C SER A 126 -10.71 6.83 -10.41
N PRO A 127 -10.78 6.64 -11.74
CA PRO A 127 -9.59 6.70 -12.61
C PRO A 127 -8.76 7.98 -12.39
N ASP A 128 -9.43 9.11 -12.17
CA ASP A 128 -8.80 10.42 -11.93
C ASP A 128 -8.29 10.60 -10.49
N GLY A 129 -8.52 9.62 -9.62
CA GLY A 129 -8.03 9.61 -8.23
C GLY A 129 -8.97 10.24 -7.22
N ASN A 130 -10.22 10.56 -7.58
CA ASN A 130 -11.21 11.03 -6.61
C ASN A 130 -11.60 9.90 -5.65
N VAL A 131 -11.71 10.21 -4.37
CA VAL A 131 -12.18 9.24 -3.37
C VAL A 131 -13.61 8.83 -3.68
N VAL A 132 -13.89 7.53 -3.64
CA VAL A 132 -15.24 7.00 -3.90
C VAL A 132 -15.95 6.72 -2.57
N ARG A 133 -17.17 7.24 -2.43
CA ARG A 133 -18.05 7.03 -1.28
C ARG A 133 -18.63 5.62 -1.24
N ARG A 134 -19.28 5.28 -0.13
CA ARG A 134 -20.00 4.00 0.03
C ARG A 134 -21.05 3.75 -1.07
N ASP A 135 -21.69 4.81 -1.56
CA ASP A 135 -22.68 4.78 -2.65
C ASP A 135 -22.08 4.55 -4.06
N GLY A 136 -20.74 4.45 -4.16
CA GLY A 136 -20.03 4.29 -5.43
C GLY A 136 -19.81 5.56 -6.22
N GLN A 137 -20.24 6.72 -5.70
CA GLN A 137 -20.03 8.01 -6.36
C GLN A 137 -18.69 8.63 -5.95
N PRO A 138 -17.92 9.17 -6.91
CA PRO A 138 -16.71 9.93 -6.57
C PRO A 138 -17.10 11.21 -5.83
N ILE A 139 -16.30 11.59 -4.83
CA ILE A 139 -16.44 12.87 -4.14
C ILE A 139 -15.82 13.96 -5.01
N PRO A 140 -16.61 14.95 -5.46
CA PRO A 140 -16.05 16.10 -6.15
C PRO A 140 -15.06 16.81 -5.23
N ARG A 141 -13.93 17.22 -5.78
CA ARG A 141 -12.90 18.00 -5.08
C ARG A 141 -12.15 17.28 -3.94
N LEU A 142 -12.30 15.97 -3.79
CA LEU A 142 -11.48 15.17 -2.90
C LEU A 142 -10.72 14.12 -3.68
N TRP A 143 -9.39 14.23 -3.69
CA TRP A 143 -8.48 13.30 -4.37
C TRP A 143 -7.57 12.61 -3.38
N LEU A 144 -7.13 11.43 -3.75
CA LEU A 144 -6.15 10.65 -3.03
C LEU A 144 -4.85 10.60 -3.82
N VAL A 145 -3.73 10.83 -3.13
CA VAL A 145 -2.38 10.71 -3.69
C VAL A 145 -1.60 9.71 -2.85
N GLY A 146 -0.91 8.78 -3.51
CA GLY A 146 0.02 7.86 -2.87
C GLY A 146 -0.56 6.48 -2.48
N PRO A 147 0.01 5.83 -1.45
CA PRO A 147 -0.19 4.41 -1.18
C PRO A 147 -1.63 3.97 -0.90
N LEU A 148 -2.49 4.86 -0.40
CA LEU A 148 -3.88 4.50 -0.11
C LEU A 148 -4.71 4.23 -1.37
N ARG A 149 -4.18 4.44 -2.59
CA ARG A 149 -4.81 4.04 -3.85
C ARG A 149 -4.55 2.58 -4.25
N ARG A 150 -3.78 1.82 -3.44
CA ARG A 150 -3.43 0.42 -3.73
C ARG A 150 -4.68 -0.44 -3.92
N GLY A 151 -4.56 -1.44 -4.78
CA GLY A 151 -5.66 -2.34 -5.14
C GLY A 151 -6.41 -1.85 -6.37
N ARG A 152 -6.76 -0.57 -6.43
CA ARG A 152 -7.23 0.05 -7.68
C ARG A 152 -6.08 0.22 -8.67
N PHE A 153 -4.95 0.71 -8.17
CA PHE A 153 -3.68 0.77 -8.90
C PHE A 153 -2.67 -0.14 -8.21
N TRP A 154 -1.82 -0.81 -9.00
CA TRP A 154 -0.75 -1.64 -8.46
C TRP A 154 0.47 -0.79 -8.10
N GLU A 155 0.89 0.06 -9.04
CA GLU A 155 2.05 0.93 -8.88
C GLU A 155 1.62 2.34 -8.46
N THR A 156 1.71 2.61 -7.15
CA THR A 156 1.23 3.86 -6.55
C THR A 156 1.99 4.29 -5.29
N THR A 157 3.05 3.58 -4.90
CA THR A 157 3.75 3.78 -3.63
C THR A 157 5.06 4.55 -3.77
N ALA A 158 5.72 4.46 -4.93
CA ALA A 158 7.04 5.05 -5.13
C ALA A 158 6.96 6.52 -5.60
N VAL A 159 8.07 7.24 -5.37
CA VAL A 159 8.18 8.69 -5.63
C VAL A 159 7.81 9.06 -7.08
N PRO A 160 8.25 8.34 -8.13
CA PRO A 160 7.86 8.69 -9.50
C PRO A 160 6.35 8.66 -9.71
N GLU A 161 5.68 7.63 -9.19
CA GLU A 161 4.24 7.47 -9.29
C GLU A 161 3.51 8.57 -8.50
N ILE A 162 3.94 8.86 -7.27
CA ILE A 162 3.37 9.95 -6.44
C ILE A 162 3.53 11.31 -7.14
N ARG A 163 4.68 11.58 -7.73
CA ARG A 163 4.92 12.83 -8.49
C ARG A 163 4.02 12.94 -9.72
N ALA A 164 3.83 11.84 -10.45
CA ALA A 164 2.91 11.82 -11.59
C ALA A 164 1.46 12.10 -11.13
N GLN A 165 1.01 11.45 -10.06
CA GLN A 165 -0.32 11.68 -9.49
C GLN A 165 -0.52 13.13 -9.04
N ALA A 166 0.47 13.73 -8.39
CA ALA A 166 0.41 15.13 -7.96
C ALA A 166 0.33 16.09 -9.16
N ARG A 167 1.10 15.83 -10.23
CA ARG A 167 1.00 16.61 -11.47
C ARG A 167 -0.39 16.48 -12.10
N ASP A 168 -0.91 15.28 -12.22
CA ASP A 168 -2.21 15.03 -12.85
C ASP A 168 -3.35 15.69 -12.05
N LEU A 169 -3.25 15.69 -10.72
CA LEU A 169 -4.13 16.45 -9.83
C LEU A 169 -4.07 17.96 -10.08
N VAL A 170 -2.88 18.54 -10.18
CA VAL A 170 -2.73 19.99 -10.46
C VAL A 170 -3.38 20.35 -11.80
N THR A 171 -3.20 19.52 -12.83
CA THR A 171 -3.87 19.71 -14.12
C THR A 171 -5.40 19.64 -13.98
N ALA A 172 -5.93 18.66 -13.24
CA ALA A 172 -7.37 18.54 -13.00
C ALA A 172 -7.94 19.75 -12.25
N LEU A 173 -7.20 20.31 -11.30
CA LEU A 173 -7.58 21.54 -10.59
C LEU A 173 -7.59 22.77 -11.50
N ALA A 174 -6.62 22.87 -12.43
CA ALA A 174 -6.51 23.98 -13.37
C ALA A 174 -7.59 23.97 -14.46
N CYS A 175 -8.06 22.78 -14.86
CA CYS A 175 -9.09 22.60 -15.88
C CYS A 175 -10.53 22.51 -15.32
N GLY A 176 -10.70 22.55 -13.99
CA GLY A 176 -12.02 22.52 -13.34
C GLY A 176 -12.81 23.82 -13.57
N PRO A 177 -14.16 23.77 -13.51
CA PRO A 177 -14.99 24.96 -13.71
C PRO A 177 -14.60 26.05 -12.72
N SER A 178 -14.33 27.25 -13.23
CA SER A 178 -13.99 28.43 -12.44
C SER A 178 -15.22 28.91 -11.66
N GLU A 179 -15.59 28.24 -10.57
CA GLU A 179 -16.58 28.77 -9.64
C GLU A 179 -16.08 28.70 -8.20
N ARG A 180 -16.09 29.89 -7.58
CA ARG A 180 -15.79 30.18 -6.19
C ARG A 180 -16.73 29.39 -5.26
N GLY A 181 -16.38 28.14 -4.95
CA GLY A 181 -17.08 27.30 -3.98
C GLY A 181 -16.31 27.23 -2.67
N ARG A 182 -16.78 27.99 -1.67
CA ARG A 182 -16.38 28.00 -0.26
C ARG A 182 -16.16 26.55 0.24
N ILE A 183 -15.03 26.28 0.90
CA ILE A 183 -14.85 25.03 1.67
C ILE A 183 -15.99 25.01 2.70
N PRO A 184 -16.91 24.03 2.69
CA PRO A 184 -17.87 23.90 3.78
C PRO A 184 -17.07 23.55 5.02
N ASP A 185 -17.24 24.30 6.11
CA ASP A 185 -16.61 24.04 7.39
C ASP A 185 -16.84 22.59 7.79
N LEU A 186 -15.80 21.76 7.67
CA LEU A 186 -15.78 20.38 8.15
C LEU A 186 -15.45 20.40 9.65
N VAL A 187 -16.31 21.01 10.46
CA VAL A 187 -16.38 20.76 11.91
C VAL A 187 -17.82 20.97 12.39
N PRO A 188 -18.53 19.91 12.80
CA PRO A 188 -19.48 19.99 13.89
C PRO A 188 -18.78 19.60 15.21
N ARG A 189 -19.19 20.28 16.28
CA ARG A 189 -18.74 20.09 17.66
C ARG A 189 -19.01 18.69 18.21
#